data_AF-A0A2G2WIA8-F1
#
_entry.id   AF-A0A2G2WIA8-F1
#
_cell.length_a   1.000
_cell.length_b   1.000
_cell.length_c   1.000
_cell.angle_alpha   90.00
_cell.angle_beta   90.00
_cell.angle_gamma   90.00
#
_symmetry.space_group_name_H-M   'P 1'
#
loop_
_entity.id
_entity.type
_entity.pdbx_description
1 polymer ?
#
loop_
_entity_poly.entity_id
_entity_poly.type
_entity_poly.pdbx_seq_one_letter_code
_entity_poly.pdbx_strand_id
1 'polypeptide(L)'
;MNGYSLFEHTLQNILRSVNPLEEDWSMRFQLIHELRAVVESIEILRGATVEPFGSFVSNLFTRWGDLDISIELPNGSYISSAGKKYKLSLLGDVLKALRARGGCRKLQFITNARVPILKFQGNYNISCDISINNLSGQMKSKILYWINMIDGRFRDMVLLVKEWAKAHNVNDSKTGTLNSYSLSLLVVFHFQTCVPAILPPLKEIYPGNMVDDLTGPYELVRTPVPPAILIPFVFSSISSVVLISSTILYREFLPEETNFSIRLLHERSVH
;
A
#
# COMPACT_ATOMS: atom_id res chain seq x y z
N MET A 1 -5.26 33.69 18.44
CA MET A 1 -5.45 32.42 17.74
C MET A 1 -5.61 31.31 18.78
N ASN A 2 -6.72 30.56 18.75
CA ASN A 2 -6.98 29.46 19.69
C ASN A 2 -6.04 28.28 19.35
N GLY A 3 -5.53 27.53 20.34
CA GLY A 3 -4.61 26.39 20.11
C GLY A 3 -5.15 25.35 19.12
N TYR A 4 -6.47 25.14 19.11
CA TYR A 4 -7.16 24.29 18.13
C TYR A 4 -7.01 24.78 16.68
N SER A 5 -7.05 26.10 16.46
CA SER A 5 -6.88 26.68 15.12
C SER A 5 -5.45 26.53 14.59
N LEU A 6 -4.45 26.60 15.48
CA LEU A 6 -3.05 26.40 15.12
C LEU A 6 -2.76 24.94 14.79
N PHE A 7 -3.31 24.00 15.57
CA PHE A 7 -3.17 22.58 15.34
C PHE A 7 -3.77 22.16 13.99
N GLU A 8 -5.02 22.54 13.71
CA GLU A 8 -5.66 22.23 12.44
C GLU A 8 -4.88 22.84 11.26
N HIS A 9 -4.43 24.09 11.39
CA HIS A 9 -3.62 24.73 10.36
C HIS A 9 -2.30 23.98 10.11
N THR A 10 -1.67 23.46 11.17
CA THR A 10 -0.45 22.66 11.07
C THR A 10 -0.69 21.36 10.32
N LEU A 11 -1.76 20.63 10.66
CA LEU A 11 -2.13 19.38 9.95
C LEU A 11 -2.38 19.65 8.47
N GLN A 12 -3.11 20.72 8.14
CA GLN A 12 -3.37 21.10 6.75
C GLN A 12 -2.08 21.45 6.00
N ASN A 13 -1.13 22.12 6.65
CA ASN A 13 0.17 22.44 6.04
C ASN A 13 1.01 21.17 5.78
N ILE A 14 0.98 20.20 6.70
CA ILE A 14 1.61 18.88 6.48
C ILE A 14 0.93 18.19 5.29
N LEU A 15 -0.40 18.09 5.30
CA LEU A 15 -1.17 17.44 4.23
C LEU A 15 -0.87 18.06 2.85
N ARG A 16 -0.85 19.39 2.74
CA ARG A 16 -0.46 20.09 1.50
C ARG A 16 0.96 19.75 1.04
N SER A 17 1.88 19.55 1.97
CA SER A 17 3.27 19.25 1.65
C SER A 17 3.47 17.81 1.19
N VAL A 18 2.71 16.87 1.76
CA VAL A 18 2.87 15.42 1.56
C VAL A 18 1.97 14.88 0.44
N ASN A 19 0.91 15.62 0.10
CA ASN A 19 -0.02 15.23 -0.96
C ASN A 19 0.67 15.25 -2.33
N PRO A 20 0.53 14.18 -3.13
CA PRO A 20 0.99 14.13 -4.51
C PRO A 20 0.48 15.31 -5.33
N LEU A 21 1.35 15.90 -6.13
CA LEU A 21 0.98 16.84 -7.19
C LEU A 21 0.70 16.10 -8.49
N GLU A 22 0.10 16.77 -9.48
CA GLU A 22 -0.17 16.19 -10.81
C GLU A 22 1.10 15.68 -11.50
N GLU A 23 2.23 16.35 -11.26
CA GLU A 23 3.53 15.91 -11.77
C GLU A 23 3.98 14.60 -11.11
N ASP A 24 3.70 14.41 -9.81
CA ASP A 24 4.04 13.18 -9.07
C ASP A 24 3.29 11.96 -9.63
N TRP A 25 2.05 12.16 -10.08
CA TRP A 25 1.28 11.14 -10.81
C TRP A 25 1.85 10.89 -12.20
N SER A 26 2.07 11.96 -12.97
CA SER A 26 2.56 11.89 -14.34
C SER A 26 3.91 11.17 -14.43
N MET A 27 4.83 11.45 -13.51
CA MET A 27 6.13 10.77 -13.44
C MET A 27 5.99 9.28 -13.14
N ARG A 28 5.04 8.86 -12.29
CA ARG A 28 4.79 7.43 -12.00
C ARG A 28 4.16 6.72 -13.21
N PHE A 29 3.21 7.35 -13.89
CA PHE A 29 2.65 6.79 -15.14
C PHE A 29 3.73 6.62 -16.21
N GLN A 30 4.62 7.60 -16.35
CA GLN A 30 5.72 7.52 -17.29
C GLN A 30 6.70 6.39 -16.94
N LEU A 31 7.03 6.20 -15.65
CA LEU A 31 7.85 5.06 -15.20
C LEU A 31 7.19 3.71 -15.46
N ILE A 32 5.88 3.60 -15.26
CA ILE A 32 5.13 2.37 -15.58
C ILE A 32 5.21 2.07 -17.08
N HIS A 33 5.03 3.09 -17.92
CA HIS A 33 5.13 2.95 -19.37
C HIS A 33 6.54 2.56 -19.82
N GLU A 34 7.56 3.20 -19.25
CA GLU A 34 8.96 2.86 -19.47
C GLU A 34 9.23 1.41 -19.06
N LEU A 35 8.80 0.98 -17.87
CA LEU A 35 9.01 -0.39 -17.41
C LEU A 35 8.28 -1.41 -18.31
N ARG A 36 7.09 -1.07 -18.82
CA ARG A 36 6.37 -1.91 -19.78
C ARG A 36 7.19 -2.17 -21.03
N ALA A 37 7.79 -1.15 -21.62
CA ALA A 37 8.66 -1.31 -22.79
C ALA A 37 9.89 -2.20 -22.49
N VAL A 38 10.44 -2.15 -21.26
CA VAL A 38 11.53 -3.05 -20.84
C VAL A 38 11.05 -4.48 -20.75
N VAL A 39 9.90 -4.71 -20.12
CA VAL A 39 9.33 -6.05 -19.95
C VAL A 39 8.98 -6.67 -21.31
N GLU A 40 8.43 -5.89 -22.24
CA GLU A 40 8.11 -6.33 -23.60
C GLU A 40 9.35 -6.72 -24.43
N SER A 41 10.52 -6.15 -24.12
CA SER A 41 11.78 -6.50 -24.78
C SER A 41 12.37 -7.85 -24.34
N ILE A 42 11.83 -8.46 -23.29
CA ILE A 42 12.31 -9.72 -22.72
C ILE A 42 11.44 -10.86 -23.25
N GLU A 43 11.99 -11.72 -24.12
CA GLU A 43 11.22 -12.77 -24.80
C GLU A 43 10.47 -13.72 -23.83
N ILE A 44 11.09 -14.09 -22.70
CA ILE A 44 10.44 -14.97 -21.71
C ILE A 44 9.27 -14.30 -20.97
N LEU A 45 9.17 -12.97 -21.02
CA LEU A 45 8.08 -12.18 -20.44
C LEU A 45 7.09 -11.72 -21.51
N ARG A 46 7.15 -12.25 -22.73
CA ARG A 46 6.22 -11.88 -23.79
C ARG A 46 4.77 -12.14 -23.37
N GLY A 47 3.94 -11.10 -23.49
CA GLY A 47 2.54 -11.11 -23.04
C GLY A 47 2.34 -10.82 -21.55
N ALA A 48 3.41 -10.69 -20.76
CA ALA A 48 3.29 -10.25 -19.38
C ALA A 48 2.78 -8.82 -19.29
N THR A 49 2.07 -8.51 -18.22
CA THR A 49 1.53 -7.17 -17.94
C THR A 49 2.27 -6.52 -16.78
N VAL A 50 2.33 -5.19 -16.78
CA VAL A 50 3.01 -4.38 -15.76
C VAL A 50 1.94 -3.64 -14.98
N GLU A 51 1.63 -4.15 -13.79
CA GLU A 51 0.50 -3.72 -12.98
C GLU A 51 0.99 -3.02 -11.71
N PRO A 52 0.67 -1.73 -11.51
CA PRO A 52 0.98 -1.08 -10.26
C PRO A 52 0.14 -1.66 -9.12
N PHE A 53 0.66 -1.57 -7.90
CA PHE A 53 -0.10 -1.83 -6.68
C PHE A 53 0.39 -0.90 -5.56
N GLY A 54 0.08 -1.26 -4.32
CA GLY A 54 0.51 -0.58 -3.12
C GLY A 54 -0.17 0.77 -2.94
N SER A 55 0.58 1.68 -2.33
CA SER A 55 0.05 2.99 -1.93
C SER A 55 -0.34 3.88 -3.11
N PHE A 56 0.22 3.65 -4.29
CA PHE A 56 -0.16 4.36 -5.51
C PHE A 56 -1.60 4.01 -5.92
N VAL A 57 -1.91 2.71 -6.04
CA VAL A 57 -3.25 2.24 -6.43
C VAL A 57 -4.30 2.49 -5.34
N SER A 58 -3.94 2.41 -4.06
CA SER A 58 -4.88 2.74 -2.98
C SER A 58 -5.12 4.24 -2.77
N ASN A 59 -4.42 5.10 -3.52
CA ASN A 59 -4.40 6.56 -3.33
C ASN A 59 -4.01 6.96 -1.89
N LEU A 60 -3.04 6.23 -1.31
CA LEU A 60 -2.46 6.46 0.02
C LEU A 60 -0.95 6.76 -0.04
N PHE A 61 -0.43 7.12 -1.21
CA PHE A 61 0.96 7.50 -1.39
C PHE A 61 1.19 8.99 -1.10
N THR A 62 2.39 9.31 -0.64
CA THR A 62 2.88 10.69 -0.53
C THR A 62 3.71 11.04 -1.76
N ARG A 63 4.09 12.31 -1.92
CA ARG A 63 4.95 12.76 -3.04
C ARG A 63 6.21 11.91 -3.22
N TRP A 64 6.86 11.55 -2.10
CA TRP A 64 8.06 10.71 -2.04
C TRP A 64 7.78 9.22 -1.83
N GLY A 65 6.52 8.78 -1.95
CA GLY A 65 6.16 7.37 -1.80
C GLY A 65 6.76 6.50 -2.90
N ASP A 66 7.11 5.27 -2.54
CA ASP A 66 7.59 4.29 -3.51
C ASP A 66 6.49 3.92 -4.53
N LEU A 67 6.91 3.46 -5.70
CA LEU A 67 6.04 2.89 -6.72
C LEU A 67 6.20 1.36 -6.75
N ASP A 68 5.19 0.66 -6.23
CA ASP A 68 5.15 -0.79 -6.21
C ASP A 68 4.56 -1.33 -7.53
N ILE A 69 5.27 -2.24 -8.19
CA ILE A 69 4.86 -2.81 -9.48
C ILE A 69 4.99 -4.33 -9.45
N SER A 70 4.00 -4.99 -10.02
CA SER A 70 4.01 -6.43 -10.24
C SER A 70 3.99 -6.74 -11.73
N ILE A 71 4.91 -7.60 -12.17
CA ILE A 71 4.89 -8.17 -13.51
C ILE A 71 4.03 -9.43 -13.45
N GLU A 72 2.93 -9.44 -14.20
CA GLU A 72 1.93 -10.50 -14.20
C GLU A 72 2.03 -11.35 -15.46
N LEU A 73 2.31 -12.64 -15.30
CA LEU A 73 2.48 -13.58 -16.40
C LEU A 73 1.12 -14.03 -16.99
N PRO A 74 1.00 -14.25 -18.33
CA PRO A 74 -0.26 -14.54 -19.02
C PRO A 74 -1.07 -15.71 -18.47
N ASN A 75 -0.41 -16.72 -17.91
CA ASN A 75 -1.06 -18.00 -17.56
C ASN A 75 -1.13 -18.27 -16.05
N GLY A 76 -0.97 -17.25 -15.21
CA GLY A 76 -1.34 -17.28 -13.79
C GLY A 76 -0.88 -18.50 -12.99
N SER A 77 0.16 -19.23 -13.42
CA SER A 77 0.45 -20.53 -12.84
C SER A 77 0.95 -20.30 -11.41
N TYR A 78 0.30 -20.99 -10.48
CA TYR A 78 0.53 -20.92 -9.06
C TYR A 78 1.90 -21.53 -8.79
N ILE A 79 2.96 -20.72 -8.87
CA ILE A 79 4.29 -21.29 -8.84
C ILE A 79 4.67 -21.57 -7.38
N SER A 80 4.73 -22.88 -7.05
CA SER A 80 5.12 -23.50 -5.78
C SER A 80 6.54 -23.08 -5.34
N SER A 81 7.23 -23.82 -4.46
CA SER A 81 8.64 -23.55 -4.10
C SER A 81 9.59 -23.49 -5.32
N ALA A 82 9.28 -24.21 -6.41
CA ALA A 82 9.92 -24.07 -7.73
C ALA A 82 9.75 -22.66 -8.34
N GLY A 83 8.71 -21.96 -7.90
CA GLY A 83 8.31 -20.62 -8.29
C GLY A 83 9.12 -19.50 -7.72
N LYS A 84 9.64 -19.62 -6.50
CA LYS A 84 10.51 -18.57 -5.97
C LYS A 84 11.79 -18.47 -6.82
N LYS A 85 12.40 -19.61 -7.18
CA LYS A 85 13.60 -19.64 -8.05
C LYS A 85 13.30 -19.11 -9.45
N TYR A 86 12.16 -19.49 -10.03
CA TYR A 86 11.75 -18.98 -11.34
C TYR A 86 11.48 -17.46 -11.31
N LYS A 87 10.74 -16.96 -10.31
CA LYS A 87 10.53 -15.51 -10.10
C LYS A 87 11.85 -14.76 -9.92
N LEU A 88 12.82 -15.35 -9.21
CA LEU A 88 14.16 -14.78 -9.07
C LEU A 88 14.90 -14.72 -10.42
N SER A 89 14.78 -15.77 -11.25
CA SER A 89 15.37 -15.77 -12.60
C SER A 89 14.78 -14.64 -13.45
N LEU A 90 13.44 -14.52 -13.47
CA LEU A 90 12.74 -13.48 -14.21
C LEU A 90 13.13 -12.06 -13.74
N LEU A 91 13.20 -11.83 -12.43
CA LEU A 91 13.69 -10.56 -11.88
C LEU A 91 15.16 -10.31 -12.26
N GLY A 92 15.97 -11.37 -12.37
CA GLY A 92 17.34 -11.28 -12.88
C GLY A 92 17.40 -10.84 -14.35
N ASP A 93 16.48 -11.29 -15.19
CA ASP A 93 16.40 -10.87 -16.59
C ASP A 93 15.87 -9.44 -16.73
N VAL A 94 14.89 -9.05 -15.91
CA VAL A 94 14.43 -7.65 -15.79
C VAL A 94 15.58 -6.75 -15.34
N LEU A 95 16.38 -7.16 -14.36
CA LEU A 95 17.56 -6.43 -13.91
C LEU A 95 18.58 -6.20 -15.05
N LYS A 96 18.85 -7.23 -15.86
CA LYS A 96 19.77 -7.10 -17.01
C LYS A 96 19.22 -6.11 -18.05
N ALA A 97 17.92 -6.21 -18.37
CA ALA A 97 17.29 -5.31 -19.34
C ALA A 97 17.27 -3.86 -18.85
N LEU A 98 16.97 -3.61 -17.57
CA LEU A 98 17.04 -2.27 -16.97
C LEU A 98 18.46 -1.70 -17.00
N ARG A 99 19.48 -2.53 -16.77
CA ARG A 99 20.89 -2.11 -16.89
C ARG A 99 21.27 -1.75 -18.33
N ALA A 100 20.83 -2.56 -19.29
CA ALA A 100 21.12 -2.35 -20.71
C ALA A 100 20.47 -1.07 -21.24
N ARG A 101 19.24 -0.77 -20.82
CA ARG A 101 18.52 0.45 -21.21
C ARG A 101 19.13 1.72 -20.59
N GLY A 102 19.66 1.63 -19.37
CA GLY A 102 20.11 2.79 -18.60
C GLY A 102 18.96 3.56 -17.96
N GLY A 103 19.28 4.66 -17.26
CA GLY A 103 18.30 5.52 -16.57
C GLY A 103 17.81 5.00 -15.20
N CYS A 104 18.33 3.86 -14.74
CA CYS A 104 18.06 3.33 -13.41
C CYS A 104 19.30 3.44 -12.52
N ARG A 105 19.09 3.83 -11.26
CA ARG A 105 20.11 3.93 -10.21
C ARG A 105 19.72 3.04 -9.03
N LYS A 106 20.65 2.81 -8.10
CA LYS A 106 20.42 2.05 -6.85
C LYS A 106 19.71 0.70 -7.05
N LEU A 107 20.09 -0.04 -8.10
CA LEU A 107 19.49 -1.35 -8.35
C LEU A 107 19.90 -2.33 -7.25
N GLN A 108 18.93 -2.82 -6.49
CA GLN A 108 19.13 -3.75 -5.38
C GLN A 108 18.20 -4.96 -5.54
N PHE A 109 18.77 -6.15 -5.50
CA PHE A 109 18.00 -7.38 -5.59
C PHE A 109 17.77 -7.97 -4.19
N ILE A 110 16.52 -8.06 -3.75
CA ILE A 110 16.12 -8.63 -2.46
C ILE A 110 15.55 -10.04 -2.68
N THR A 111 16.35 -11.05 -2.40
CA THR A 111 16.04 -12.46 -2.74
C THR A 111 15.49 -13.27 -1.57
N ASN A 112 15.89 -12.92 -0.34
CA ASN A 112 15.62 -13.74 0.85
C ASN A 112 14.25 -13.46 1.50
N ALA A 113 13.57 -12.38 1.12
CA ALA A 113 12.23 -12.05 1.59
C ALA A 113 11.17 -13.09 1.14
N ARG A 114 9.98 -13.04 1.77
CA ARG A 114 8.83 -13.88 1.40
C ARG A 114 8.45 -13.70 -0.07
N VAL A 115 8.42 -12.44 -0.53
CA VAL A 115 8.25 -12.07 -1.94
C VAL A 115 9.59 -11.48 -2.41
N PRO A 116 10.26 -12.09 -3.39
CA PRO A 116 11.44 -11.48 -4.00
C PRO A 116 11.11 -10.17 -4.67
N ILE A 117 11.96 -9.16 -4.49
CA ILE A 117 11.76 -7.81 -5.02
C ILE A 117 13.04 -7.33 -5.68
N LEU A 118 12.92 -6.74 -6.86
CA LEU A 118 13.96 -5.93 -7.48
C LEU A 118 13.65 -4.46 -7.22
N LYS A 119 14.50 -3.79 -6.44
CA LYS A 119 14.39 -2.36 -6.18
C LYS A 119 15.27 -1.57 -7.14
N PHE A 120 14.81 -0.41 -7.58
CA PHE A 120 15.62 0.55 -8.31
C PHE A 120 15.10 1.98 -8.07
N GLN A 121 15.89 2.98 -8.44
CA GLN A 121 15.46 4.37 -8.49
C GLN A 121 15.47 4.82 -9.96
N GLY A 122 14.31 5.24 -10.48
CA GLY A 122 14.18 5.70 -11.87
C GLY A 122 14.71 7.12 -12.08
N ASN A 123 14.63 7.62 -13.32
CA ASN A 123 15.10 8.94 -13.73
C ASN A 123 14.48 10.11 -12.93
N TYR A 124 13.26 9.94 -12.44
CA TYR A 124 12.51 10.95 -11.68
C TYR A 124 12.77 10.91 -10.16
N ASN A 125 13.85 10.25 -9.72
CA ASN A 125 14.16 10.00 -8.30
C ASN A 125 13.10 9.20 -7.52
N ILE A 126 12.14 8.60 -8.21
CA ILE A 126 11.14 7.71 -7.60
C ILE A 126 11.76 6.34 -7.39
N SER A 127 11.66 5.84 -6.16
CA SER A 127 12.00 4.46 -5.82
C SER A 127 10.89 3.53 -6.30
N CYS A 128 11.29 2.41 -6.91
CA CYS A 128 10.39 1.43 -7.47
C CYS A 128 10.74 0.03 -6.95
N ASP A 129 9.70 -0.72 -6.59
CA ASP A 129 9.79 -2.11 -6.13
C ASP A 129 9.09 -3.01 -7.15
N ILE A 130 9.86 -3.83 -7.87
CA ILE A 130 9.32 -4.78 -8.85
C ILE A 130 9.21 -6.17 -8.22
N SER A 131 8.04 -6.79 -8.34
CA SER A 131 7.79 -8.18 -7.99
C SER A 131 7.16 -8.94 -9.17
N ILE A 132 7.06 -10.27 -9.06
CA ILE A 132 6.42 -11.12 -10.08
C ILE A 132 5.18 -11.79 -9.48
N ASN A 133 4.03 -11.69 -10.15
CA ASN A 133 2.75 -12.28 -9.76
C ASN A 133 2.40 -12.02 -8.28
N ASN A 134 2.29 -10.75 -7.88
CA ASN A 134 2.00 -10.31 -6.52
C ASN A 134 0.52 -9.96 -6.33
N LEU A 135 -0.35 -10.94 -6.57
CA LEU A 135 -1.79 -10.83 -6.44
C LEU A 135 -2.22 -10.34 -5.04
N SER A 136 -1.54 -10.79 -3.99
CA SER A 136 -1.81 -10.36 -2.61
C SER A 136 -1.59 -8.86 -2.41
N GLY A 137 -0.53 -8.30 -3.02
CA GLY A 137 -0.28 -6.86 -3.02
C GLY A 137 -1.38 -6.10 -3.74
N GLN A 138 -1.78 -6.57 -4.92
CA GLN A 138 -2.85 -5.96 -5.71
C GLN A 138 -4.20 -5.94 -4.97
N MET A 139 -4.63 -7.09 -4.41
CA MET A 139 -5.87 -7.17 -3.63
C MET A 139 -5.83 -6.30 -2.38
N LYS A 140 -4.66 -6.32 -1.69
CA LYS A 140 -4.23 -5.37 -0.66
C LYS A 140 -4.68 -3.94 -0.94
N SER A 141 -4.28 -3.52 -2.13
CA SER A 141 -4.36 -2.13 -2.58
C SER A 141 -5.77 -1.77 -2.99
N LYS A 142 -6.48 -2.70 -3.64
CA LYS A 142 -7.89 -2.51 -4.04
C LYS A 142 -8.81 -2.32 -2.84
N ILE A 143 -8.67 -3.12 -1.76
CA ILE A 143 -9.60 -2.92 -0.62
C ILE A 143 -9.26 -1.66 0.16
N LEU A 144 -7.98 -1.30 0.28
CA LEU A 144 -7.61 -0.01 0.85
C LEU A 144 -8.11 1.17 0.00
N TYR A 145 -8.15 1.02 -1.33
CA TYR A 145 -8.79 1.99 -2.21
C TYR A 145 -10.29 2.09 -1.91
N TRP A 146 -11.01 0.97 -1.79
CA TRP A 146 -12.43 1.00 -1.46
C TRP A 146 -12.71 1.65 -0.10
N ILE A 147 -11.91 1.32 0.92
CA ILE A 147 -12.00 1.95 2.24
C ILE A 147 -11.77 3.47 2.14
N ASN A 148 -10.77 3.88 1.36
CA ASN A 148 -10.48 5.30 1.11
C ASN A 148 -11.67 6.03 0.44
N MET A 149 -12.45 5.35 -0.39
CA MET A 149 -13.65 5.93 -1.02
C MET A 149 -14.86 6.08 -0.08
N ILE A 150 -14.85 5.45 1.10
CA ILE A 150 -15.96 5.58 2.06
C ILE A 150 -15.93 6.94 2.76
N ASP A 151 -14.76 7.39 3.22
CA ASP A 151 -14.59 8.67 3.91
C ASP A 151 -13.21 9.28 3.63
N GLY A 152 -13.20 10.50 3.06
CA GLY A 152 -11.97 11.18 2.65
C GLY A 152 -10.98 11.47 3.79
N ARG A 153 -11.44 11.52 5.05
CA ARG A 153 -10.57 11.72 6.22
C ARG A 153 -9.65 10.52 6.45
N PHE A 154 -10.01 9.33 5.95
CA PHE A 154 -9.19 8.13 6.08
C PHE A 154 -7.82 8.34 5.45
N ARG A 155 -7.80 8.85 4.22
CA ARG A 155 -6.56 9.14 3.51
C ARG A 155 -5.69 10.14 4.26
N ASP A 156 -6.27 11.26 4.66
CA ASP A 156 -5.53 12.31 5.37
C ASP A 156 -4.91 11.77 6.66
N MET A 157 -5.66 10.96 7.43
CA MET A 157 -5.14 10.32 8.62
C MET A 157 -4.00 9.34 8.31
N VAL A 158 -4.14 8.50 7.28
CA VAL A 158 -3.08 7.57 6.87
C VAL A 158 -1.80 8.33 6.48
N LEU A 159 -1.91 9.43 5.74
CA LEU A 159 -0.74 10.22 5.35
C LEU A 159 -0.06 10.86 6.57
N LEU A 160 -0.84 11.42 7.50
CA LEU A 160 -0.32 12.00 8.74
C LEU A 160 0.38 10.94 9.60
N VAL A 161 -0.25 9.77 9.79
CA VAL A 161 0.34 8.66 10.56
C VAL A 161 1.61 8.13 9.89
N LYS A 162 1.64 8.04 8.55
CA LYS A 162 2.85 7.62 7.81
C LYS A 162 4.00 8.59 8.01
N GLU A 163 3.75 9.89 7.97
CA GLU A 163 4.80 10.90 8.18
C GLU A 163 5.25 10.98 9.63
N TRP A 164 4.32 10.87 10.59
CA TRP A 164 4.67 10.71 11.99
C TRP A 164 5.56 9.48 12.21
N ALA A 165 5.16 8.32 11.69
CA ALA A 165 5.90 7.08 11.83
C ALA A 165 7.28 7.15 11.16
N LYS A 166 7.38 7.80 10.01
CA LYS A 166 8.65 8.05 9.31
C LYS A 166 9.57 8.95 10.13
N ALA A 167 9.06 10.04 10.70
CA ALA A 167 9.82 10.96 11.54
C ALA A 167 10.37 10.28 12.82
N HIS A 168 9.69 9.24 13.31
CA HIS A 168 10.10 8.46 14.48
C HIS A 168 10.82 7.15 14.13
N ASN A 169 11.14 6.92 12.85
CA ASN A 169 11.81 5.71 12.35
C ASN A 169 11.06 4.39 12.67
N VAL A 170 9.73 4.42 12.73
CA VAL A 170 8.86 3.24 12.99
C VAL A 170 8.06 2.79 11.76
N ASN A 171 8.50 3.20 10.56
CA ASN A 171 7.93 2.80 9.26
C ASN A 171 9.00 2.15 8.35
N ASP A 172 9.74 1.18 8.89
CA ASP A 172 10.70 0.36 8.15
C ASP A 172 10.63 -1.11 8.58
N SER A 173 9.89 -1.91 7.81
CA SER A 173 9.81 -3.35 8.06
C SER A 173 11.14 -4.10 7.97
N LYS A 174 12.17 -3.53 7.32
CA LYS A 174 13.48 -4.19 7.21
C LYS A 174 14.23 -4.16 8.53
N THR A 175 13.95 -3.18 9.39
CA THR A 175 14.53 -3.03 10.73
C THR A 175 13.62 -3.59 11.82
N GLY A 176 12.53 -4.30 11.45
CA GLY A 176 11.60 -4.92 12.39
C GLY A 176 10.47 -4.01 12.86
N THR A 177 10.31 -2.82 12.29
CA THR A 177 9.21 -1.89 12.63
C THR A 177 8.00 -2.07 11.70
N LEU A 178 6.95 -1.25 11.87
CA LEU A 178 5.73 -1.37 11.07
C LEU A 178 6.00 -1.06 9.59
N ASN A 179 5.20 -1.64 8.69
CA ASN A 179 5.15 -1.21 7.29
C ASN A 179 3.94 -0.30 7.06
N SER A 180 3.92 0.39 5.91
CA SER A 180 2.85 1.31 5.56
C SER A 180 1.47 0.64 5.42
N TYR A 181 1.40 -0.67 5.13
CA TYR A 181 0.14 -1.41 5.13
C TYR A 181 -0.37 -1.61 6.56
N SER A 182 0.49 -2.01 7.50
CA SER A 182 0.15 -2.14 8.93
C SER A 182 -0.30 -0.79 9.53
N LEU A 183 0.36 0.31 9.18
CA LEU A 183 -0.08 1.66 9.59
C LEU A 183 -1.47 2.01 9.03
N SER A 184 -1.74 1.63 7.78
CA SER A 184 -3.07 1.84 7.19
C SER A 184 -4.15 1.04 7.93
N LEU A 185 -3.87 -0.21 8.29
CA LEU A 185 -4.78 -1.05 9.08
C LEU A 185 -5.03 -0.50 10.48
N LEU A 186 -4.02 0.11 11.11
CA LEU A 186 -4.20 0.78 12.40
C LEU A 186 -5.21 1.93 12.29
N VAL A 187 -5.15 2.71 11.20
CA VAL A 187 -6.13 3.78 10.94
C VAL A 187 -7.52 3.21 10.66
N VAL A 188 -7.63 2.12 9.89
CA VAL A 188 -8.91 1.41 9.68
C VAL A 188 -9.53 1.01 11.02
N PHE A 189 -8.74 0.35 11.87
CA PHE A 189 -9.20 -0.08 13.19
C PHE A 189 -9.65 1.10 14.06
N HIS A 190 -8.88 2.21 14.05
CA HIS A 190 -9.27 3.41 14.76
C HIS A 190 -10.61 3.97 14.26
N PHE A 191 -10.80 4.04 12.95
CA PHE A 191 -12.04 4.56 12.35
C PHE A 191 -13.25 3.64 12.60
N GLN A 192 -13.04 2.33 12.80
CA GLN A 192 -14.09 1.38 13.16
C GLN A 192 -14.47 1.42 14.65
N THR A 193 -13.53 1.81 15.52
CA THR A 193 -13.70 1.76 16.99
C THR A 193 -13.91 3.12 17.64
N CYS A 194 -13.64 4.21 16.92
CA CYS A 194 -13.97 5.55 17.41
C CYS A 194 -15.48 5.72 17.60
N VAL A 195 -15.88 6.67 18.44
CA VAL A 195 -17.29 6.93 18.76
C VAL A 195 -17.64 8.36 18.35
N PRO A 196 -18.53 8.56 17.36
CA PRO A 196 -19.17 7.52 16.54
C PRO A 196 -18.21 6.88 15.52
N ALA A 197 -18.47 5.62 15.15
CA ALA A 197 -17.66 4.91 14.16
C ALA A 197 -17.75 5.60 12.79
N ILE A 198 -16.60 5.78 12.15
CA ILE A 198 -16.48 6.42 10.84
C ILE A 198 -16.55 5.38 9.72
N LEU A 199 -15.91 4.22 9.91
CA LEU A 199 -15.93 3.12 8.95
C LEU A 199 -16.80 1.96 9.45
N PRO A 200 -17.53 1.29 8.54
CA PRO A 200 -18.24 0.06 8.88
C PRO A 200 -17.26 -1.12 9.10
N PRO A 201 -17.72 -2.24 9.67
CA PRO A 201 -16.96 -3.48 9.75
C PRO A 201 -16.43 -3.94 8.38
N LEU A 202 -15.22 -4.51 8.33
CA LEU A 202 -14.56 -4.90 7.07
C LEU A 202 -15.40 -5.89 6.24
N LYS A 203 -16.16 -6.79 6.88
CA LYS A 203 -17.05 -7.76 6.23
C LYS A 203 -18.16 -7.11 5.40
N GLU A 204 -18.54 -5.87 5.73
CA GLU A 204 -19.56 -5.11 5.00
C GLU A 204 -18.95 -4.36 3.80
N ILE A 205 -17.66 -4.02 3.89
CA ILE A 205 -16.89 -3.38 2.81
C ILE A 205 -16.46 -4.42 1.77
N TYR A 206 -16.07 -5.61 2.23
CA TYR A 206 -15.69 -6.73 1.39
C TYR A 206 -16.38 -8.01 1.87
N PRO A 207 -17.49 -8.41 1.22
CA PRO A 207 -18.23 -9.62 1.59
C PRO A 207 -17.53 -10.91 1.12
N GLY A 208 -16.52 -10.81 0.26
CA GLY A 208 -15.74 -11.96 -0.21
C GLY A 208 -14.74 -12.48 0.82
N ASN A 209 -14.25 -13.70 0.61
CA ASN A 209 -13.15 -14.25 1.40
C ASN A 209 -11.84 -14.04 0.67
N MET A 210 -11.01 -13.09 1.16
CA MET A 210 -9.71 -12.82 0.55
C MET A 210 -8.82 -14.06 0.42
N VAL A 211 -8.94 -15.04 1.32
CA VAL A 211 -8.13 -16.27 1.22
C VAL A 211 -8.57 -17.11 0.03
N ASP A 212 -9.88 -17.18 -0.22
CA ASP A 212 -10.45 -17.92 -1.34
C ASP A 212 -10.20 -17.17 -2.66
N ASP A 213 -10.29 -15.84 -2.66
CA ASP A 213 -10.03 -15.01 -3.85
C ASP A 213 -8.54 -14.97 -4.24
N LEU A 214 -7.63 -15.17 -3.27
CA LEU A 214 -6.20 -15.34 -3.53
C LEU A 214 -5.84 -16.77 -3.97
N THR A 215 -6.75 -17.73 -3.84
CA THR A 215 -6.54 -19.14 -4.19
C THR A 215 -7.42 -19.62 -5.36
N GLY A 216 -8.42 -18.86 -5.77
CA GLY A 216 -9.32 -19.13 -6.90
C GLY A 216 -8.77 -18.71 -8.28
N PRO A 217 -9.50 -19.02 -9.37
CA PRO A 217 -9.09 -18.67 -10.72
C PRO A 217 -8.94 -17.15 -10.90
N TYR A 218 -7.84 -16.74 -11.53
CA TYR A 218 -7.37 -15.34 -11.73
C TYR A 218 -8.42 -14.36 -12.28
N GLU A 219 -9.50 -14.85 -12.89
CA GLU A 219 -10.57 -14.04 -13.49
C GLU A 219 -11.45 -13.32 -12.44
N LEU A 220 -11.63 -13.89 -11.24
CA LEU A 220 -12.45 -13.26 -10.19
C LEU A 220 -11.84 -11.96 -9.66
N VAL A 221 -10.51 -11.85 -9.61
CA VAL A 221 -9.78 -10.68 -9.10
C VAL A 221 -9.81 -9.48 -10.07
N ARG A 222 -10.18 -9.71 -11.34
CA ARG A 222 -10.34 -8.66 -12.36
C ARG A 222 -11.74 -8.07 -12.40
N THR A 223 -12.72 -8.65 -11.69
CA THR A 223 -14.08 -8.10 -11.67
C THR A 223 -14.14 -6.81 -10.84
N PRO A 224 -14.77 -5.73 -11.34
CA PRO A 224 -15.15 -4.61 -10.51
C PRO A 224 -16.39 -5.02 -9.71
N VAL A 225 -16.21 -5.45 -8.47
CA VAL A 225 -17.29 -5.59 -7.49
C VAL A 225 -17.51 -4.23 -6.77
N PRO A 226 -18.75 -3.90 -6.39
CA PRO A 226 -19.37 -2.63 -6.75
C PRO A 226 -19.23 -1.55 -5.67
N PRO A 227 -19.47 -0.27 -6.02
CA PRO A 227 -19.81 0.76 -5.05
C PRO A 227 -21.22 0.52 -4.51
N ALA A 228 -21.32 -0.11 -3.35
CA ALA A 228 -22.46 0.01 -2.45
C ALA A 228 -21.86 -0.10 -1.05
N ILE A 229 -21.59 0.99 -0.36
CA ILE A 229 -22.56 1.71 0.47
C ILE A 229 -22.12 3.19 0.55
N LEU A 230 -22.88 4.09 -0.07
CA LEU A 230 -22.83 5.53 0.25
C LEU A 230 -23.86 5.78 1.36
N ILE A 231 -23.47 5.60 2.63
CA ILE A 231 -24.21 6.24 3.71
C ILE A 231 -23.58 7.62 3.87
N PRO A 232 -24.33 8.71 3.67
CA PRO A 232 -23.80 10.05 3.90
C PRO A 232 -23.62 10.24 5.40
N PHE A 233 -22.40 10.04 5.90
CA PHE A 233 -22.01 10.46 7.24
C PHE A 233 -21.37 11.85 7.16
N VAL A 234 -22.07 12.85 7.71
CA VAL A 234 -21.56 14.21 7.84
C VAL A 234 -20.76 14.30 9.14
N PHE A 235 -19.44 14.40 9.05
CA PHE A 235 -18.58 14.72 10.19
C PHE A 235 -17.65 15.87 9.86
N SER A 236 -17.54 16.82 10.78
CA SER A 236 -17.15 18.20 10.48
C SER A 236 -15.71 18.59 10.82
N SER A 237 -14.84 17.69 11.30
CA SER A 237 -13.42 18.06 11.48
C SER A 237 -12.43 16.88 11.64
N ILE A 238 -11.24 17.05 11.07
CA ILE A 238 -10.04 16.20 11.22
C ILE A 238 -9.46 16.30 12.64
N SER A 239 -9.70 17.42 13.35
CA SER A 239 -9.06 17.71 14.64
C SER A 239 -9.41 16.72 15.76
N SER A 240 -10.60 16.10 15.72
CA SER A 240 -11.06 15.16 16.76
C SER A 240 -10.42 13.78 16.66
N VAL A 241 -9.92 13.41 15.48
CA VAL A 241 -9.44 12.05 15.17
C VAL A 241 -7.94 11.89 15.52
N VAL A 242 -7.15 12.96 15.38
CA VAL A 242 -5.70 12.92 15.64
C VAL A 242 -5.39 12.94 17.15
N LEU A 243 -6.16 13.68 17.96
CA LEU A 243 -5.99 13.71 19.42
C LEU A 243 -6.19 12.33 20.05
N ILE A 244 -7.12 11.53 19.52
CA ILE A 244 -7.38 10.16 20.00
C ILE A 244 -6.29 9.19 19.50
N SER A 245 -5.84 9.31 18.23
CA SER A 245 -4.74 8.48 17.71
C SER A 245 -3.42 8.73 18.44
N SER A 246 -3.10 9.97 18.83
CA SER A 246 -1.90 10.26 19.63
C SER A 246 -1.95 9.60 21.01
N THR A 247 -3.13 9.48 21.60
CA THR A 247 -3.33 8.83 22.92
C THR A 247 -3.30 7.31 22.80
N ILE A 248 -3.84 6.72 21.73
CA ILE A 248 -3.81 5.27 21.46
C ILE A 248 -2.40 4.80 21.10
N LEU A 249 -1.67 5.54 20.24
CA LEU A 249 -0.29 5.23 19.89
C LEU A 249 0.66 5.37 21.09
N TYR A 250 0.45 6.34 21.99
CA TYR A 250 1.28 6.49 23.19
C TYR A 250 0.91 5.52 24.33
N ARG A 251 -0.38 5.23 24.57
CA ARG A 251 -0.81 4.38 25.70
C ARG A 251 -0.80 2.88 25.40
N GLU A 252 -1.04 2.44 24.16
CA GLU A 252 -1.14 1.00 23.86
C GLU A 252 0.04 0.42 23.08
N PHE A 253 0.86 1.23 22.39
CA PHE A 253 1.91 0.74 21.48
C PHE A 253 3.35 0.93 21.96
N LEU A 254 3.57 1.51 23.15
CA LEU A 254 4.87 1.51 23.85
C LEU A 254 4.82 0.85 25.24
N PRO A 255 4.42 -0.44 25.37
CA PRO A 255 4.98 -1.31 26.40
C PRO A 255 6.03 -2.24 25.78
N GLU A 256 7.14 -2.45 26.49
CA GLU A 256 8.36 -3.13 26.02
C GLU A 256 8.21 -4.56 25.47
N GLU A 257 7.05 -5.22 25.54
CA GLU A 257 6.90 -6.56 24.99
C GLU A 257 5.48 -6.84 24.51
N THR A 258 5.20 -6.74 23.20
CA THR A 258 4.14 -7.58 22.61
C THR A 258 4.31 -7.78 21.11
N ASN A 259 4.57 -9.03 20.71
CA ASN A 259 4.51 -9.50 19.33
C ASN A 259 3.06 -9.41 18.82
N PHE A 260 2.79 -8.50 17.88
CA PHE A 260 1.46 -8.33 17.30
C PHE A 260 1.18 -9.44 16.26
N SER A 261 0.26 -10.36 16.57
CA SER A 261 -0.26 -11.36 15.63
C SER A 261 -1.67 -11.00 15.20
N ILE A 262 -1.87 -10.85 13.88
CA ILE A 262 -3.13 -10.47 13.22
C ILE A 262 -4.30 -11.42 13.56
N ARG A 263 -4.04 -12.61 14.13
CA ARG A 263 -5.07 -13.56 14.58
C ARG A 263 -5.97 -13.03 15.71
N LEU A 264 -5.49 -12.09 16.54
CA LEU A 264 -6.27 -11.53 17.65
C LEU A 264 -7.42 -10.61 17.21
N LEU A 265 -7.45 -10.16 15.94
CA LEU A 265 -8.53 -9.33 15.40
C LEU A 265 -9.83 -10.10 15.15
N HIS A 266 -9.79 -11.44 15.07
CA HIS A 266 -11.00 -12.24 14.86
C HIS A 266 -11.74 -12.56 16.16
N GLU A 267 -11.04 -12.63 17.30
CA GLU A 267 -11.64 -13.07 18.58
C GLU A 267 -12.37 -11.96 19.35
N ARG A 268 -12.11 -10.68 19.05
CA ARG A 268 -12.78 -9.56 19.75
C ARG A 268 -13.99 -8.95 19.02
N SER A 269 -14.34 -9.45 17.83
CA SER A 269 -15.56 -9.03 17.10
C SER A 269 -16.79 -9.90 17.41
N VAL A 270 -16.65 -10.87 18.32
CA VAL A 270 -17.73 -11.76 18.76
C VAL A 270 -17.85 -11.63 20.28
N HIS A 271 -18.27 -10.46 20.77
CA HIS A 271 -18.93 -10.27 22.06
C HIS A 271 -19.70 -8.95 22.06
#